data_AF-A0A922SB32-F1
#
_entry.id   AF-A0A922SB32-F1
#
_cell.length_a   1.000
_cell.length_b   1.000
_cell.length_c   1.000
_cell.angle_alpha   90.00
_cell.angle_beta   90.00
_cell.angle_gamma   90.00
#
_symmetry.space_group_name_H-M   'P 1'
#
loop_
_entity.id
_entity.type
_entity.pdbx_description
1 polymer ?
#
loop_
_entity_poly.entity_id
_entity_poly.type
_entity_poly.pdbx_seq_one_letter_code
_entity_poly.pdbx_strand_id
1 'polypeptide(L)'
;MENCNKLLDKFHYTWEMMPLVLVILNYAGSDVDEAARKIEEAIVQFAHCLFSGKLMIDEYAKKHNLNMFDGLELRNSTRQYGH
;
A
#
# COMPACT_ATOMS: atom_id res chain seq x y z
N MET A 1 -3.93 25.22 13.78
CA MET A 1 -3.91 25.11 12.29
C MET A 1 -2.50 25.07 11.72
N GLU A 2 -1.56 25.87 12.22
CA GLU A 2 -0.17 25.89 11.73
C GLU A 2 0.51 24.51 11.77
N ASN A 3 0.29 23.73 12.84
CA ASN A 3 0.83 22.38 12.99
C ASN A 3 0.32 21.39 11.93
N CYS A 4 -0.94 21.51 11.51
CA CYS A 4 -1.51 20.66 10.45
C CYS A 4 -0.88 20.99 9.09
N ASN A 5 -0.67 22.29 8.81
CA ASN A 5 -0.02 22.71 7.57
C ASN A 5 1.44 22.24 7.50
N LYS A 6 2.18 22.24 8.63
CA LYS A 6 3.53 21.70 8.70
C LYS A 6 3.59 20.20 8.38
N LEU A 7 2.63 19.42 8.89
CA LEU A 7 2.53 17.99 8.56
C LEU A 7 2.13 17.75 7.10
N LEU A 8 1.15 18.50 6.58
CA LEU A 8 0.74 18.39 5.18
C LEU A 8 1.91 18.69 4.23
N ASP A 9 2.70 19.72 4.52
CA ASP A 9 3.88 20.09 3.73
C ASP A 9 4.98 19.02 3.84
N LYS A 10 5.29 18.54 5.06
CA LYS A 10 6.31 17.50 5.31
C LYS A 10 6.05 16.21 4.53
N PHE A 11 4.79 15.79 4.43
CA PHE A 11 4.40 14.56 3.74
C PHE A 11 3.90 14.78 2.31
N HIS A 12 3.99 16.02 1.80
CA HIS A 12 3.47 16.42 0.49
C HIS A 12 2.01 15.99 0.25
N TYR A 13 1.19 16.05 1.29
CA TYR A 13 -0.22 15.69 1.21
C TYR A 13 -1.07 16.84 0.68
N THR A 14 -2.06 16.51 -0.15
CA THR A 14 -3.08 17.46 -0.57
C THR A 14 -3.98 17.86 0.58
N TRP A 15 -4.66 19.00 0.44
CA TRP A 15 -5.59 19.53 1.44
C TRP A 15 -6.74 18.55 1.75
N GLU A 16 -7.06 17.63 0.84
CA GLU A 16 -8.07 16.57 1.03
C GLU A 16 -7.71 15.59 2.15
N MET A 17 -6.41 15.48 2.49
CA MET A 17 -5.91 14.65 3.59
C MET A 17 -5.90 15.40 4.94
N MET A 18 -6.31 16.67 4.97
CA MET A 18 -6.41 17.47 6.19
C MET A 18 -7.22 16.78 7.31
N PRO A 19 -8.42 16.19 7.08
CA PRO A 19 -9.15 15.49 8.14
C PRO A 19 -8.37 14.32 8.75
N LEU A 20 -7.60 13.59 7.94
CA LEU A 20 -6.74 12.50 8.42
C LEU A 20 -5.62 13.04 9.31
N VAL A 21 -4.91 14.07 8.85
CA VAL A 21 -3.82 14.72 9.60
C VAL A 21 -4.34 15.31 10.92
N LEU A 22 -5.53 15.91 10.92
CA LEU A 22 -6.18 16.44 12.13
C LEU A 22 -6.45 15.34 13.16
N VAL A 23 -6.98 14.19 12.74
CA VAL A 23 -7.23 13.06 13.64
C VAL A 23 -5.93 12.53 14.24
N ILE A 24 -4.88 12.39 13.42
CA ILE A 24 -3.58 11.90 13.88
C ILE A 24 -2.92 12.89 14.85
N LEU A 25 -2.96 14.18 14.52
CA LEU A 25 -2.41 15.22 15.40
C LEU A 25 -3.18 15.31 16.72
N ASN A 26 -4.51 15.12 16.69
CA ASN A 26 -5.32 15.05 17.90
C ASN A 26 -5.00 13.80 18.74
N TYR A 27 -4.75 12.66 18.10
CA TYR A 27 -4.29 11.44 18.76
C TYR A 27 -2.90 11.60 19.41
N ALA A 28 -2.00 12.34 18.75
CA ALA A 28 -0.66 12.66 19.25
C ALA A 28 -0.63 13.78 20.30
N GLY A 29 -1.79 14.23 20.81
CA GLY A 29 -1.84 15.28 21.83
C GLY A 29 -1.37 16.66 21.33
N SER A 30 -1.55 16.95 20.03
CA SER A 30 -1.04 18.15 19.34
C SER A 30 0.49 18.22 19.18
N ASP A 31 1.21 17.13 19.44
CA ASP A 31 2.64 17.00 19.16
C ASP A 31 2.87 16.66 17.68
N VAL A 32 3.57 17.54 16.98
CA VAL A 32 3.84 17.43 15.54
C VAL A 32 4.85 16.33 15.24
N ASP A 33 5.87 16.17 16.07
CA ASP A 33 6.93 15.19 15.88
C ASP A 33 6.39 13.78 16.13
N GLU A 34 5.60 13.58 17.19
CA GLU A 34 4.96 12.29 17.45
C GLU A 34 3.93 11.95 16.36
N ALA A 35 3.12 12.92 15.92
CA ALA A 35 2.19 12.72 14.80
C ALA A 35 2.93 12.32 13.52
N ALA A 36 4.04 12.97 13.20
CA ALA A 36 4.85 12.65 12.04
C ALA A 36 5.47 11.26 12.16
N ARG A 37 6.00 10.89 13.33
CA ARG A 37 6.55 9.56 13.59
C ARG A 37 5.51 8.47 13.37
N LYS A 38 4.28 8.68 13.85
CA LYS A 38 3.16 7.74 13.65
C LYS A 38 2.80 7.57 12.18
N ILE A 39 2.81 8.66 11.41
CA ILE A 39 2.55 8.61 9.95
C ILE A 39 3.66 7.81 9.26
N GLU A 40 4.92 8.09 9.56
CA GLU A 40 6.06 7.36 9.00
C GLU A 40 5.98 5.86 9.34
N GLU A 41 5.72 5.51 10.61
CA GLU A 41 5.51 4.12 11.03
C GLU A 41 4.35 3.45 10.26
N ALA A 42 3.23 4.14 10.09
CA ALA A 42 2.07 3.63 9.37
C ALA A 42 2.38 3.39 7.89
N ILE A 43 3.09 4.30 7.22
CA ILE A 43 3.50 4.14 5.81
C ILE A 43 4.39 2.91 5.66
N VAL A 44 5.39 2.73 6.54
CA VAL A 44 6.30 1.58 6.49
C VAL A 44 5.54 0.28 6.72
N GLN A 45 4.63 0.23 7.69
CA GLN A 45 3.80 -0.95 7.94
C GLN A 45 2.89 -1.28 6.77
N PHE A 46 2.27 -0.27 6.15
CA PHE A 46 1.39 -0.46 4.99
C PHE A 46 2.18 -0.97 3.78
N ALA A 47 3.36 -0.39 3.52
CA ALA A 47 4.25 -0.85 2.46
C ALA A 47 4.70 -2.30 2.69
N HIS A 48 5.10 -2.66 3.92
CA HIS A 48 5.46 -4.02 4.28
C HIS A 48 4.29 -5.00 4.06
N CYS A 49 3.09 -4.65 4.54
CA CYS A 49 1.88 -5.48 4.36
C CYS A 49 1.55 -5.68 2.87
N LEU A 50 1.59 -4.61 2.08
CA LEU A 50 1.33 -4.68 0.63
C LEU A 50 2.37 -5.57 -0.07
N PHE A 51 3.65 -5.47 0.30
CA PHE A 51 4.71 -6.27 -0.28
C PHE A 51 4.59 -7.75 0.10
N SER A 52 4.37 -8.05 1.38
CA SER A 52 4.15 -9.42 1.86
C SER A 52 2.90 -10.05 1.23
N GLY A 53 1.81 -9.29 1.11
CA GLY A 53 0.58 -9.75 0.45
C GLY A 53 0.80 -10.09 -1.02
N LYS A 54 1.47 -9.20 -1.77
CA LYS A 54 1.84 -9.46 -3.17
C LYS A 54 2.71 -10.71 -3.30
N LEU A 55 3.69 -10.87 -2.42
CA LEU A 55 4.57 -12.04 -2.41
C LEU A 55 3.81 -13.34 -2.10
N MET A 56 2.90 -13.34 -1.13
CA MET A 56 2.06 -14.50 -0.85
C MET A 56 1.17 -14.90 -2.02
N ILE A 57 0.54 -13.92 -2.69
CA ILE A 57 -0.30 -14.16 -3.86
C ILE A 57 0.53 -14.75 -5.00
N ASP A 58 1.70 -14.19 -5.27
CA ASP A 58 2.62 -14.65 -6.31
C ASP A 58 3.11 -16.09 -6.04
N GLU A 59 3.53 -16.39 -4.81
CA GLU A 59 3.94 -17.73 -4.40
C GLU A 59 2.80 -18.75 -4.47
N TYR A 60 1.59 -18.36 -4.04
CA TYR A 60 0.40 -19.20 -4.16
C TYR A 60 0.06 -19.47 -5.62
N ALA A 61 0.10 -18.46 -6.48
CA ALA A 61 -0.21 -18.59 -7.90
C ALA A 61 0.81 -19.48 -8.62
N LYS A 62 2.11 -19.36 -8.31
CA LYS A 62 3.16 -20.28 -8.80
C LYS A 62 2.92 -21.70 -8.32
N LYS A 63 2.72 -21.90 -7.02
CA LYS A 63 2.53 -23.23 -6.42
C LYS A 63 1.33 -23.97 -7.01
N HIS A 64 0.26 -23.24 -7.30
CA HIS A 64 -0.98 -23.80 -7.85
C HIS A 64 -1.07 -23.66 -9.38
N ASN A 65 0.00 -23.24 -10.07
CA ASN A 65 0.06 -23.01 -11.52
C ASN A 65 -1.12 -22.16 -12.05
N LEU A 66 -1.57 -21.20 -11.24
CA LEU A 66 -2.69 -20.31 -11.53
C LEU A 66 -2.27 -19.11 -12.39
N ASN A 67 -0.97 -18.96 -12.66
CA ASN A 67 -0.46 -17.94 -13.56
C ASN A 67 -1.00 -18.20 -14.98
N MET A 68 -1.85 -17.28 -15.45
CA MET A 68 -2.42 -17.29 -16.80
C MET A 68 -1.40 -16.84 -17.86
N PHE A 69 -0.33 -16.16 -17.43
CA PHE A 69 0.74 -15.68 -18.29
C PHE A 69 2.02 -16.47 -18.03
N ASP A 70 2.54 -17.11 -19.07
CA ASP A 70 3.88 -17.68 -19.07
C ASP A 70 4.69 -16.96 -20.15
N GLY A 71 5.53 -16.01 -19.75
CA GLY A 71 6.57 -15.43 -20.60
C GLY A 71 6.16 -14.95 -22.01
N LEU A 72 5.06 -14.19 -22.13
CA LEU A 72 4.42 -13.63 -23.35
C LEU A 72 3.23 -14.40 -23.95
N GLU A 73 2.91 -15.62 -23.53
CA GLU A 73 1.73 -16.32 -24.05
C GLU A 73 0.65 -16.50 -22.97
N LEU A 74 -0.57 -16.06 -23.30
CA LEU A 74 -1.79 -16.38 -22.55
C LEU A 74 -1.98 -17.90 -22.64
N ARG A 75 -2.08 -18.56 -21.48
CA ARG A 75 -2.33 -19.99 -21.41
C ARG A 75 -3.73 -20.26 -21.99
N ASN A 76 -3.76 -20.62 -23.28
CA ASN A 76 -4.99 -20.74 -24.05
C ASN A 76 -5.99 -21.66 -23.34
N SER A 77 -7.14 -21.09 -23.01
CA SER A 77 -8.34 -21.86 -22.72
C SER A 77 -8.76 -22.53 -24.03
N THR A 78 -8.49 -23.84 -24.13
CA THR A 78 -8.97 -24.77 -25.16
C THR A 78 -8.27 -24.70 -26.54
N ARG A 79 -7.43 -25.70 -26.84
CA ARG A 79 -7.41 -26.30 -28.18
C ARG A 79 -7.17 -27.80 -28.08
N GLN A 80 -7.99 -28.52 -28.84
CA GLN A 80 -8.42 -29.89 -28.63
C GLN A 80 -7.34 -30.93 -28.97
N TYR A 81 -7.54 -32.15 -28.45
CA TYR A 81 -6.92 -33.38 -28.97
C TYR A 81 -6.82 -33.32 -30.50
N GLY A 82 -5.60 -33.38 -31.02
CA GLY A 82 -5.32 -33.51 -32.45
C GLY A 82 -4.26 -34.59 -32.63
N HIS A 83 -4.76 -35.81 -32.83
CA HIS A 83 -4.15 -37.04 -33.37
C HIS A 83 -2.62 -37.22 -33.25
#